data_AF-A0A1G4IY12-F1
#
_entry.id   AF-A0A1G4IY12-F1
#
_cell.length_a   1.000
_cell.length_b   1.000
_cell.length_c   1.000
_cell.angle_alpha   90.00
_cell.angle_beta   90.00
_cell.angle_gamma   90.00
#
_symmetry.space_group_name_H-M   'P 1'
#
loop_
_entity.id
_entity.type
_entity.pdbx_description
1 polymer ?
#
loop_
_entity_poly.entity_id
_entity_poly.type
_entity_poly.pdbx_seq_one_letter_code
_entity_poly.pdbx_strand_id
1 'polypeptide(L)'
;MYYSLVFFVLACVSCRPTLGAKDINLVNVPVVENGLLVAAETTSVAVQTITTVLVSSQGVVTPTASDSTVHTASSTTVAAPSPSNAASSEKNEFYNGAAGIAYSPYQRDGQCKTLEMVRSDISQIQSFGIIRTYATDCNVLDNLKASLAPSQKIMVGIWDLTKISESVSAISAAFGTDFSAVYAISVGNELVNSGSATVGDIQNAVSSARSQLAGIGYHGPVVTVDTLVAVMANPQMCDVSDFLAVNSHPYWDGNVDASNCGPWLQQQIANLQSKCGSQKPVLITETGWPTRGDANGNCQPSQANMETCIASITSTLGSQTLLFTTYNDYWKSPGAQNVEQNWGVFGDPAN
;
A
#
# COMPACT_ATOMS: atom_id res chain seq x y z
N MET A 1 -30.81 67.29 5.97
CA MET A 1 -29.55 67.65 6.67
C MET A 1 -28.73 66.37 6.74
N TYR A 2 -27.89 66.07 5.75
CA TYR A 2 -26.49 66.54 5.61
C TYR A 2 -25.67 66.35 6.89
N TYR A 3 -24.67 65.47 6.86
CA TYR A 3 -23.27 65.63 7.32
C TYR A 3 -22.57 64.27 7.11
N SER A 4 -21.88 64.08 5.98
CA SER A 4 -20.44 64.28 5.78
C SER A 4 -19.58 63.27 6.55
N LEU A 5 -19.22 62.19 5.85
CA LEU A 5 -17.99 61.44 6.10
C LEU A 5 -16.79 62.33 5.72
N VAL A 6 -15.88 62.54 6.65
CA VAL A 6 -14.52 63.05 6.34
C VAL A 6 -13.51 62.00 6.77
N PHE A 7 -12.66 61.71 5.80
CA PHE A 7 -11.51 60.83 5.80
C PHE A 7 -10.49 61.16 6.90
N PHE A 8 -9.93 60.13 7.53
CA PHE A 8 -8.53 60.15 7.95
C PHE A 8 -7.78 59.05 7.21
N VAL A 9 -6.96 59.49 6.25
CA VAL A 9 -5.92 58.70 5.59
C VAL A 9 -4.75 58.61 6.56
N LEU A 10 -4.37 57.40 6.98
CA LEU A 10 -3.02 57.16 7.49
C LEU A 10 -2.34 56.18 6.52
N ALA A 11 -1.31 56.72 5.85
CA ALA A 11 -0.52 56.01 4.87
C ALA A 11 0.37 54.94 5.52
N CYS A 12 0.28 53.76 4.92
CA CYS A 12 1.24 52.67 4.80
C CYS A 12 2.67 52.91 5.32
N VAL A 13 3.12 52.05 6.25
CA VAL A 13 4.52 51.61 6.32
C VAL A 13 4.53 50.09 6.32
N SER A 14 5.27 49.56 5.36
CA SER A 14 5.53 48.16 5.01
C SER A 14 5.49 47.14 6.15
N CYS A 15 4.67 46.10 5.97
CA CYS A 15 4.97 44.78 6.52
C CYS A 15 4.91 43.77 5.37
N ARG A 16 6.08 43.24 4.98
CA ARG A 16 6.17 42.09 4.08
C ARG A 16 5.43 40.92 4.73
N PRO A 17 4.62 40.13 4.00
CA PRO A 17 4.18 38.86 4.54
C PRO A 17 5.40 37.95 4.65
N THR A 18 5.84 37.69 5.89
CA THR A 18 6.64 36.51 6.18
C THR A 18 5.81 35.30 5.78
N LEU A 19 6.19 34.65 4.68
CA LEU A 19 5.83 33.26 4.45
C LEU A 19 6.39 32.47 5.64
N GLY A 20 5.54 32.24 6.64
CA GLY A 20 5.76 31.18 7.59
C GLY A 20 5.70 29.89 6.79
N ALA A 21 6.86 29.26 6.59
CA ALA A 21 6.91 27.85 6.25
C ALA A 21 6.04 27.14 7.31
N LYS A 22 4.87 26.65 6.90
CA LYS A 22 4.15 25.68 7.71
C LYS A 22 5.06 24.47 7.73
N ASP A 23 5.64 24.21 8.89
CA ASP A 23 6.29 22.95 9.21
C ASP A 23 5.33 21.84 8.78
N ILE A 24 5.67 21.17 7.68
CA ILE A 24 5.03 19.93 7.28
C ILE A 24 5.51 18.95 8.35
N ASN A 25 4.69 18.77 9.38
CA ASN A 25 4.89 17.73 10.38
C ASN A 25 5.11 16.43 9.59
N LEU A 26 6.37 15.99 9.55
CA LEU A 26 6.75 14.67 9.11
C LEU A 26 6.05 13.72 10.07
N VAL A 27 4.89 13.24 9.64
CA VAL A 27 4.16 12.17 10.31
C VAL A 27 5.16 11.03 10.45
N ASN A 28 5.43 10.59 11.67
CA ASN A 28 6.27 9.42 11.93
C ASN A 28 5.76 8.27 11.05
N VAL A 29 6.45 8.02 9.94
CA VAL A 29 6.12 6.92 9.02
C VAL A 29 6.69 5.66 9.66
N PRO A 30 5.88 4.73 10.20
CA PRO A 30 6.41 3.46 10.64
C PRO A 30 7.12 2.77 9.47
N VAL A 31 8.33 2.29 9.75
CA VAL A 31 9.13 1.52 8.80
C VAL A 31 9.00 0.06 9.19
N VAL A 32 8.79 -0.82 8.20
CA VAL A 32 8.87 -2.26 8.42
C VAL A 32 10.36 -2.63 8.48
N GLU A 33 10.91 -2.77 9.68
CA GLU A 33 12.26 -3.31 9.88
C GLU A 33 12.16 -4.74 10.38
N ASN A 34 12.82 -5.69 9.71
CA ASN A 34 12.79 -7.12 10.04
C ASN A 34 11.36 -7.70 10.17
N GLY A 35 10.39 -7.13 9.45
CA GLY A 35 9.00 -7.56 9.49
C GLY A 35 8.25 -7.18 10.77
N LEU A 36 8.59 -6.06 11.42
CA LEU A 36 7.73 -5.38 12.39
C LEU A 36 7.57 -3.91 11.99
N LEU A 37 6.38 -3.33 12.18
CA LEU A 37 6.18 -1.87 12.12
C LEU A 37 6.91 -1.24 13.30
N VAL A 38 8.05 -0.61 13.03
CA VAL A 38 8.80 0.18 14.00
C VAL A 38 8.38 1.64 13.83
N ALA A 39 8.12 2.34 14.94
CA ALA A 39 7.96 3.79 14.88
C ALA A 39 9.25 4.43 14.36
N ALA A 40 9.18 5.34 13.40
CA ALA A 40 10.36 6.05 12.91
C ALA A 40 11.12 6.68 14.08
N GLU A 41 12.39 6.31 14.27
CA GLU A 41 13.28 7.02 15.19
C GLU A 41 13.53 8.42 14.64
N THR A 42 13.35 9.43 15.48
CA THR A 42 13.61 10.83 15.15
C THR A 42 15.12 11.05 15.11
N THR A 43 15.76 10.80 13.96
CA THR A 43 17.15 11.21 13.76
C THR A 43 17.17 12.70 13.42
N SER A 44 17.43 13.54 14.42
CA SER A 44 17.71 14.95 14.22
C SER A 44 19.06 15.10 13.51
N VAL A 45 19.07 15.19 12.18
CA VAL A 45 20.26 15.62 11.45
C VAL A 45 20.38 17.13 11.63
N ALA A 46 21.26 17.55 12.52
CA ALA A 46 21.67 18.95 12.60
C ALA A 46 22.28 19.37 11.26
N VAL A 47 21.57 20.24 10.52
CA VAL A 47 22.10 20.87 9.31
C VAL A 47 23.24 21.79 9.74
N GLN A 48 24.49 21.34 9.58
CA GLN A 48 25.62 22.25 9.61
C GLN A 48 25.54 23.14 8.37
N THR A 49 25.46 24.44 8.62
CA THR A 49 25.52 25.50 7.62
C THR A 49 26.89 25.49 6.93
N ILE A 50 26.94 24.92 5.72
CA ILE A 50 28.11 25.06 4.85
C ILE A 50 28.08 26.49 4.27
N THR A 51 29.09 27.27 4.64
CA THR A 51 29.33 28.59 4.05
C THR A 51 30.01 28.39 2.70
N THR A 52 29.29 28.54 1.59
CA THR A 52 29.86 28.44 0.25
C THR A 52 30.64 29.71 -0.09
N VAL A 53 31.96 29.59 -0.19
CA VAL A 53 32.85 30.61 -0.74
C VAL A 53 32.75 30.57 -2.27
N LEU A 54 32.31 31.69 -2.86
CA LEU A 54 32.30 31.90 -4.31
C LEU A 54 33.74 32.02 -4.84
N VAL A 55 34.12 31.12 -5.77
CA VAL A 55 35.30 31.29 -6.62
C VAL A 55 34.86 31.44 -8.06
N SER A 56 35.27 32.55 -8.66
CA SER A 56 35.03 32.95 -10.05
C SER A 56 36.08 32.33 -10.97
N SER A 57 35.66 31.85 -12.15
CA SER A 57 36.55 31.72 -13.30
C SER A 57 35.79 31.94 -14.60
N GLN A 58 36.19 32.97 -15.34
CA GLN A 58 35.80 33.25 -16.72
C GLN A 58 36.49 32.30 -17.70
N GLY A 59 35.85 32.04 -18.84
CA GLY A 59 36.46 31.35 -19.97
C GLY A 59 35.56 31.37 -21.22
N VAL A 60 35.78 32.38 -22.07
CA VAL A 60 35.17 32.61 -23.38
C VAL A 60 35.96 31.86 -24.45
N VAL A 61 35.32 31.12 -25.37
CA VAL A 61 35.57 31.20 -26.84
C VAL A 61 34.60 30.32 -27.67
N THR A 62 33.92 30.97 -28.60
CA THR A 62 33.51 30.53 -29.96
C THR A 62 34.42 31.27 -30.97
N PRO A 63 34.51 30.99 -32.31
CA PRO A 63 33.39 30.67 -33.21
C PRO A 63 33.69 29.87 -34.54
N THR A 64 32.63 29.75 -35.37
CA THR A 64 32.57 29.72 -36.87
C THR A 64 32.90 28.39 -37.60
N ALA A 65 31.94 27.69 -38.24
CA ALA A 65 31.34 27.84 -39.59
C ALA A 65 32.34 27.55 -40.74
N SER A 66 32.07 26.93 -41.90
CA SER A 66 30.90 26.41 -42.63
C SER A 66 31.42 25.45 -43.72
N ASP A 67 30.49 24.74 -44.37
CA ASP A 67 30.37 24.60 -45.84
C ASP A 67 30.34 23.17 -46.43
N SER A 68 29.75 23.15 -47.63
CA SER A 68 28.80 22.20 -48.22
C SER A 68 29.43 21.18 -49.17
N THR A 69 28.65 20.16 -49.56
CA THR A 69 28.49 19.53 -50.91
C THR A 69 27.96 18.08 -50.74
N VAL A 70 26.79 17.63 -51.23
CA VAL A 70 26.22 17.45 -52.58
C VAL A 70 26.39 15.99 -53.13
N HIS A 71 25.23 15.40 -53.52
CA HIS A 71 24.97 14.15 -54.29
C HIS A 71 25.34 12.81 -53.60
N THR A 72 24.56 11.72 -53.64
CA THR A 72 23.95 11.03 -54.79
C THR A 72 22.95 9.96 -54.28
N ALA A 73 21.91 9.68 -55.05
CA ALA A 73 20.96 8.60 -54.79
C ALA A 73 21.61 7.20 -54.85
N SER A 74 21.27 6.33 -53.90
CA SER A 74 21.40 4.88 -54.07
C SER A 74 20.31 4.14 -53.29
N SER A 75 19.47 3.45 -54.03
CA SER A 75 18.49 2.49 -53.54
C SER A 75 19.16 1.32 -52.82
N THR A 76 18.84 1.14 -51.54
CA THR A 76 19.11 -0.11 -50.82
C THR A 76 17.89 -0.48 -49.98
N THR A 77 17.52 -1.75 -50.08
CA THR A 77 16.36 -2.42 -49.51
C THR A 77 16.34 -2.31 -47.98
N VAL A 78 15.23 -1.84 -47.42
CA VAL A 78 14.99 -1.79 -45.97
C VAL A 78 14.74 -3.21 -45.46
N ALA A 79 15.75 -3.82 -44.84
CA ALA A 79 15.55 -4.99 -44.00
C ALA A 79 14.96 -4.52 -42.66
N ALA A 80 13.87 -5.16 -42.22
CA ALA A 80 13.24 -4.90 -40.93
C ALA A 80 14.24 -5.16 -39.78
N PRO A 81 14.35 -4.26 -38.79
CA PRO A 81 15.15 -4.56 -37.62
C PRO A 81 14.40 -5.57 -36.75
N SER A 82 14.96 -6.77 -36.62
CA SER A 82 14.62 -7.70 -35.53
C SER A 82 14.80 -7.00 -34.18
N PRO A 83 13.88 -7.17 -33.21
CA PRO A 83 14.08 -6.62 -31.88
C PRO A 83 15.22 -7.38 -31.21
N SER A 84 16.34 -6.68 -31.02
CA SER A 84 17.45 -7.15 -30.21
C SER A 84 17.11 -6.89 -28.74
N ASN A 85 17.06 -7.97 -27.97
CA ASN A 85 17.17 -7.91 -26.52
C ASN A 85 18.48 -7.23 -26.14
N ALA A 86 18.39 -6.05 -25.53
CA ALA A 86 19.19 -5.61 -24.38
C ALA A 86 18.98 -4.11 -24.13
N ALA A 87 18.16 -3.79 -23.13
CA ALA A 87 18.34 -2.61 -22.30
C ALA A 87 17.66 -2.87 -20.96
N SER A 88 18.40 -3.53 -20.06
CA SER A 88 18.16 -3.49 -18.63
C SER A 88 18.43 -2.07 -18.12
N SER A 89 17.50 -1.16 -18.35
CA SER A 89 17.27 -0.07 -17.41
C SER A 89 16.44 -0.68 -16.28
N GLU A 90 16.85 -0.49 -15.02
CA GLU A 90 15.96 -0.74 -13.88
C GLU A 90 14.71 0.13 -14.06
N LYS A 91 13.69 -0.41 -14.74
CA LYS A 91 12.34 0.10 -14.60
C LYS A 91 12.01 -0.20 -13.15
N ASN A 92 12.01 0.84 -12.33
CA ASN A 92 11.43 0.72 -11.01
C ASN A 92 9.96 0.37 -11.23
N GLU A 93 9.62 -0.91 -11.06
CA GLU A 93 8.27 -1.41 -11.22
C GLU A 93 7.34 -0.56 -10.36
N PHE A 94 6.18 -0.19 -10.89
CA PHE A 94 5.29 0.81 -10.25
C PHE A 94 4.84 0.40 -8.84
N TYR A 95 4.89 -0.91 -8.54
CA TYR A 95 4.57 -1.51 -7.25
C TYR A 95 5.76 -1.60 -6.27
N ASN A 96 6.98 -1.28 -6.68
CA ASN A 96 8.15 -1.33 -5.82
C ASN A 96 8.03 -0.32 -4.66
N GLY A 97 8.44 -0.75 -3.47
CA GLY A 97 8.37 0.06 -2.23
C GLY A 97 7.13 -0.20 -1.38
N ALA A 98 6.13 -0.93 -1.89
CA ALA A 98 5.05 -1.44 -1.06
C ALA A 98 5.58 -2.45 -0.02
N ALA A 99 5.07 -2.37 1.22
CA ALA A 99 5.48 -3.28 2.30
C ALA A 99 5.08 -4.73 2.01
N GLY A 100 3.98 -4.92 1.31
CA GLY A 100 3.49 -6.25 0.98
C GLY A 100 2.34 -6.29 0.00
N ILE A 101 1.74 -7.47 -0.13
CA ILE A 101 0.65 -7.73 -1.07
C ILE A 101 -0.29 -8.79 -0.52
N ALA A 102 -1.58 -8.64 -0.81
CA ALA A 102 -2.59 -9.66 -0.54
C ALA A 102 -2.47 -10.81 -1.53
N TYR A 103 -2.61 -12.04 -1.04
CA TYR A 103 -2.47 -13.26 -1.80
C TYR A 103 -3.66 -14.19 -1.61
N SER A 104 -4.27 -14.57 -2.74
CA SER A 104 -5.37 -15.51 -2.80
C SER A 104 -4.87 -16.90 -3.21
N PRO A 105 -5.07 -17.94 -2.37
CA PRO A 105 -4.61 -19.30 -2.65
C PRO A 105 -5.52 -20.08 -3.61
N TYR A 106 -6.37 -19.38 -4.36
CA TYR A 106 -7.39 -19.97 -5.20
C TYR A 106 -7.04 -19.79 -6.68
N GLN A 107 -7.39 -20.79 -7.48
CA GLN A 107 -7.38 -20.74 -8.92
C GLN A 107 -8.60 -19.96 -9.43
N ARG A 108 -8.65 -19.74 -10.74
CA ARG A 108 -9.74 -18.99 -11.41
C ARG A 108 -11.14 -19.50 -11.05
N ASP A 109 -11.29 -20.80 -10.89
CA ASP A 109 -12.56 -21.49 -10.59
C ASP A 109 -12.81 -21.68 -9.08
N GLY A 110 -11.96 -21.11 -8.23
CA GLY A 110 -12.05 -21.21 -6.77
C GLY A 110 -11.42 -22.47 -6.18
N GLN A 111 -10.85 -23.37 -7.00
CA GLN A 111 -10.12 -24.52 -6.47
C GLN A 111 -8.82 -24.08 -5.80
N CYS A 112 -8.38 -24.82 -4.78
CA CYS A 112 -7.11 -24.53 -4.13
C CYS A 112 -5.93 -24.64 -5.10
N LYS A 113 -4.97 -23.72 -5.01
CA LYS A 113 -3.69 -23.80 -5.70
C LYS A 113 -2.83 -24.93 -5.11
N THR A 114 -2.05 -25.58 -5.97
CA THR A 114 -1.03 -26.54 -5.54
C THR A 114 0.20 -25.82 -4.98
N LEU A 115 1.08 -26.56 -4.33
CA LEU A 115 2.37 -26.03 -3.87
C LEU A 115 3.19 -25.45 -5.03
N GLU A 116 3.23 -26.10 -6.18
CA GLU A 116 3.96 -25.64 -7.37
C GLU A 116 3.39 -24.32 -7.91
N MET A 117 2.07 -24.17 -7.91
CA MET A 117 1.42 -22.90 -8.29
C MET A 117 1.79 -21.80 -7.30
N VAL A 118 1.70 -22.06 -5.99
CA VAL A 118 2.09 -21.09 -4.95
C VAL A 118 3.57 -20.72 -5.11
N ARG A 119 4.48 -21.68 -5.34
CA ARG A 119 5.90 -21.39 -5.59
C ARG A 119 6.11 -20.50 -6.80
N SER A 120 5.39 -20.75 -7.89
CA SER A 120 5.42 -19.92 -9.09
C SER A 120 5.01 -18.49 -8.76
N ASP A 121 3.88 -18.32 -8.07
CA ASP A 121 3.37 -17.00 -7.70
C ASP A 121 4.36 -16.25 -6.78
N ILE A 122 4.86 -16.90 -5.72
CA ILE A 122 5.80 -16.30 -4.78
C ILE A 122 7.11 -15.88 -5.45
N SER A 123 7.54 -16.60 -6.50
CA SER A 123 8.71 -16.20 -7.29
C SER A 123 8.55 -14.86 -8.00
N GLN A 124 7.32 -14.45 -8.33
CA GLN A 124 7.02 -13.17 -8.99
C GLN A 124 6.92 -11.99 -8.01
N ILE A 125 6.68 -12.27 -6.73
CA ILE A 125 6.41 -11.25 -5.70
C ILE A 125 7.48 -11.19 -4.61
N GLN A 126 8.73 -11.55 -4.95
CA GLN A 126 9.86 -11.55 -3.99
C GLN A 126 10.22 -10.16 -3.45
N SER A 127 9.83 -9.08 -4.15
CA SER A 127 10.07 -7.70 -3.70
C SER A 127 9.16 -7.28 -2.53
N PHE A 128 8.08 -8.02 -2.28
CA PHE A 128 7.12 -7.74 -1.20
C PHE A 128 7.54 -8.45 0.08
N GLY A 129 7.75 -7.69 1.16
CA GLY A 129 8.17 -8.23 2.46
C GLY A 129 7.06 -8.94 3.24
N ILE A 130 5.80 -8.59 2.99
CA ILE A 130 4.63 -9.17 3.67
C ILE A 130 3.68 -9.79 2.65
N ILE A 131 3.37 -11.07 2.83
CA ILE A 131 2.33 -11.78 2.08
C ILE A 131 1.13 -11.95 2.98
N ARG A 132 0.00 -11.30 2.66
CA ARG A 132 -1.23 -11.38 3.46
C ARG A 132 -2.16 -12.47 2.93
N THR A 133 -2.62 -13.34 3.83
CA THR A 133 -3.69 -14.31 3.55
C THR A 133 -4.91 -14.01 4.42
N TYR A 134 -6.09 -14.46 3.98
CA TYR A 134 -7.36 -14.18 4.66
C TYR A 134 -7.83 -15.30 5.59
N ALA A 135 -7.46 -16.53 5.28
CA ALA A 135 -7.83 -17.73 6.00
C ALA A 135 -6.65 -18.71 6.06
N THR A 136 -6.88 -19.83 6.74
CA THR A 136 -5.93 -20.94 6.91
C THR A 136 -6.26 -22.14 6.02
N ASP A 137 -7.12 -21.96 5.02
CA ASP A 137 -7.57 -22.99 4.11
C ASP A 137 -6.58 -23.24 2.96
N CYS A 138 -6.90 -24.19 2.08
CA CYS A 138 -6.10 -24.53 0.91
C CYS A 138 -4.62 -24.85 1.18
N ASN A 139 -4.29 -25.32 2.38
CA ASN A 139 -2.91 -25.53 2.85
C ASN A 139 -2.01 -24.30 2.61
N VAL A 140 -2.59 -23.10 2.60
CA VAL A 140 -1.88 -21.89 2.19
C VAL A 140 -0.68 -21.60 3.09
N LEU A 141 -0.78 -21.89 4.39
CA LEU A 141 0.29 -21.66 5.34
C LEU A 141 1.51 -22.54 5.06
N ASP A 142 1.30 -23.84 4.85
CA ASP A 142 2.38 -24.78 4.50
C ASP A 142 3.00 -24.43 3.15
N ASN A 143 2.15 -24.13 2.16
CA ASN A 143 2.60 -23.78 0.82
C ASN A 143 3.42 -22.49 0.81
N LEU A 144 2.99 -21.45 1.53
CA LEU A 144 3.75 -20.22 1.67
C LEU A 144 5.06 -20.46 2.42
N LYS A 145 5.03 -21.14 3.57
CA LYS A 145 6.24 -21.43 4.35
C LYS A 145 7.30 -22.18 3.52
N ALA A 146 6.88 -23.04 2.61
CA ALA A 146 7.76 -23.77 1.70
C ALA A 146 8.23 -22.97 0.46
N SER A 147 7.74 -21.75 0.27
CA SER A 147 7.96 -20.93 -0.94
C SER A 147 8.55 -19.55 -0.67
N LEU A 148 8.38 -18.99 0.53
CA LEU A 148 8.85 -17.65 0.87
C LEU A 148 10.38 -17.50 0.77
N ALA A 149 10.81 -16.33 0.30
CA ALA A 149 12.20 -15.91 0.48
C ALA A 149 12.47 -15.57 1.96
N PRO A 150 13.73 -15.65 2.44
CA PRO A 150 14.06 -15.37 3.84
C PRO A 150 13.66 -13.98 4.36
N SER A 151 13.51 -13.00 3.47
CA SER A 151 13.09 -11.63 3.77
C SER A 151 11.57 -11.46 3.91
N GLN A 152 10.78 -12.48 3.53
CA GLN A 152 9.33 -12.39 3.49
C GLN A 152 8.70 -12.99 4.75
N LYS A 153 7.55 -12.42 5.14
CA LYS A 153 6.72 -12.89 6.24
C LYS A 153 5.25 -12.98 5.84
N ILE A 154 4.47 -13.70 6.63
CA ILE A 154 3.04 -13.94 6.40
C ILE A 154 2.22 -13.13 7.40
N MET A 155 1.31 -12.30 6.92
CA MET A 155 0.20 -11.82 7.73
C MET A 155 -0.96 -12.82 7.60
N VAL A 156 -1.15 -13.64 8.64
CA VAL A 156 -2.07 -14.78 8.62
C VAL A 156 -3.48 -14.34 9.00
N GLY A 157 -4.47 -14.68 8.18
CA GLY A 157 -5.87 -14.42 8.48
C GLY A 157 -6.61 -15.57 9.15
N ILE A 158 -7.44 -15.23 10.14
CA ILE A 158 -8.50 -16.06 10.71
C ILE A 158 -9.82 -15.43 10.23
N TRP A 159 -10.37 -15.98 9.14
CA TRP A 159 -11.55 -15.43 8.48
C TRP A 159 -12.83 -15.57 9.31
N ASP A 160 -13.11 -16.78 9.78
CA ASP A 160 -14.35 -17.15 10.43
C ASP A 160 -14.20 -17.11 11.96
N LEU A 161 -14.91 -16.18 12.61
CA LEU A 161 -14.86 -16.00 14.07
C LEU A 161 -15.35 -17.23 14.84
N THR A 162 -16.15 -18.10 14.21
CA THR A 162 -16.63 -19.35 14.82
C THR A 162 -15.60 -20.47 14.77
N LYS A 163 -14.55 -20.32 13.95
CA LYS A 163 -13.52 -21.32 13.70
C LYS A 163 -12.13 -20.94 14.23
N ILE A 164 -12.06 -20.00 15.18
CA ILE A 164 -10.79 -19.54 15.75
C ILE A 164 -9.92 -20.72 16.20
N SER A 165 -10.46 -21.70 16.92
CA SER A 165 -9.70 -22.86 17.40
C SER A 165 -9.18 -23.77 16.27
N GLU A 166 -9.95 -23.91 15.19
CA GLU A 166 -9.55 -24.65 13.99
C GLU A 166 -8.39 -23.92 13.29
N SER A 167 -8.51 -22.60 13.08
CA SER A 167 -7.45 -21.80 12.48
C SER A 167 -6.19 -21.75 13.35
N VAL A 168 -6.30 -21.65 14.68
CA VAL A 168 -5.15 -21.71 15.59
C VAL A 168 -4.47 -23.08 15.50
N SER A 169 -5.24 -24.17 15.36
CA SER A 169 -4.68 -25.50 15.17
C SER A 169 -3.93 -25.62 13.84
N ALA A 170 -4.47 -25.06 12.75
CA ALA A 170 -3.79 -25.02 11.45
C ALA A 170 -2.51 -24.17 11.50
N ILE A 171 -2.53 -23.04 12.20
CA ILE A 171 -1.35 -22.20 12.44
C ILE A 171 -0.29 -22.99 13.23
N SER A 172 -0.69 -23.68 14.31
CA SER A 172 0.22 -24.52 15.08
C SER A 172 0.82 -25.66 14.25
N ALA A 173 0.03 -26.29 13.39
CA ALA A 173 0.51 -27.34 12.49
C ALA A 173 1.56 -26.83 11.49
N ALA A 174 1.32 -25.66 10.88
CA ALA A 174 2.21 -25.08 9.89
C ALA A 174 3.52 -24.55 10.49
N PHE A 175 3.48 -23.90 11.66
CA PHE A 175 4.64 -23.22 12.26
C PHE A 175 5.33 -24.00 13.37
N GLY A 176 4.64 -24.94 14.02
CA GLY A 176 5.14 -25.62 15.20
C GLY A 176 5.39 -24.62 16.32
N THR A 177 6.65 -24.47 16.73
CA THR A 177 7.09 -23.50 17.74
C THR A 177 7.88 -22.32 17.13
N ASP A 178 8.09 -22.31 15.81
CA ASP A 178 8.84 -21.27 15.12
C ASP A 178 7.90 -20.40 14.28
N PHE A 179 7.57 -19.24 14.82
CA PHE A 179 6.73 -18.22 14.19
C PHE A 179 7.54 -17.09 13.55
N SER A 180 8.84 -17.28 13.28
CA SER A 180 9.71 -16.23 12.71
C SER A 180 9.22 -15.71 11.35
N ALA A 181 8.56 -16.57 10.57
CA ALA A 181 7.93 -16.25 9.30
C ALA A 181 6.55 -15.58 9.44
N VAL A 182 6.00 -15.44 10.66
CA VAL A 182 4.71 -14.77 10.90
C VAL A 182 4.96 -13.29 11.20
N TYR A 183 4.35 -12.42 10.40
CA TYR A 183 4.35 -10.97 10.60
C TYR A 183 3.34 -10.56 11.69
N ALA A 184 2.09 -10.96 11.51
CA ALA A 184 0.97 -10.72 12.41
C ALA A 184 -0.15 -11.72 12.13
N ILE A 185 -1.10 -11.83 13.06
CA ILE A 185 -2.33 -12.62 12.86
C ILE A 185 -3.54 -11.68 12.90
N SER A 186 -4.32 -11.64 11.82
CA SER A 186 -5.57 -10.88 11.74
C SER A 186 -6.78 -11.75 12.01
N VAL A 187 -7.71 -11.29 12.86
CA VAL A 187 -8.96 -11.97 13.21
C VAL A 187 -10.14 -11.20 12.63
N GLY A 188 -10.87 -11.85 11.72
CA GLY A 188 -11.93 -11.24 10.93
C GLY A 188 -11.41 -10.32 9.82
N ASN A 189 -12.30 -10.00 8.88
CA ASN A 189 -12.08 -9.04 7.81
C ASN A 189 -13.41 -8.35 7.46
N GLU A 190 -13.49 -7.03 7.69
CA GLU A 190 -14.62 -6.18 7.31
C GLU A 190 -16.00 -6.60 7.86
N LEU A 191 -16.01 -7.20 9.05
CA LEU A 191 -17.23 -7.74 9.65
C LEU A 191 -18.11 -6.64 10.27
N VAL A 192 -17.52 -5.53 10.72
CA VAL A 192 -18.27 -4.35 11.18
C VAL A 192 -18.79 -3.57 9.97
N ASN A 193 -17.96 -3.35 8.94
CA ASN A 193 -18.38 -2.71 7.69
C ASN A 193 -19.58 -3.40 7.04
N SER A 194 -19.57 -4.74 6.99
CA SER A 194 -20.67 -5.52 6.43
C SER A 194 -21.90 -5.62 7.35
N GLY A 195 -21.80 -5.18 8.61
CA GLY A 195 -22.84 -5.35 9.63
C GLY A 195 -23.00 -6.78 10.15
N SER A 196 -22.07 -7.68 9.83
CA SER A 196 -22.10 -9.09 10.23
C SER A 196 -21.66 -9.33 11.68
N ALA A 197 -20.92 -8.39 12.27
CA ALA A 197 -20.47 -8.43 13.66
C ALA A 197 -20.49 -7.03 14.30
N THR A 198 -20.72 -7.00 15.61
CA THR A 198 -20.57 -5.77 16.39
C THR A 198 -19.12 -5.58 16.84
N VAL A 199 -18.75 -4.37 17.27
CA VAL A 199 -17.43 -4.11 17.87
C VAL A 199 -17.15 -5.04 19.07
N GLY A 200 -18.17 -5.33 19.88
CA GLY A 200 -18.04 -6.24 21.02
C GLY A 200 -17.75 -7.68 20.61
N ASP A 201 -18.37 -8.16 19.52
CA ASP A 201 -18.08 -9.49 18.97
C ASP A 201 -16.63 -9.59 18.50
N ILE A 202 -16.12 -8.54 17.84
CA ILE A 202 -14.72 -8.47 17.40
C ILE A 202 -13.75 -8.43 18.58
N GLN A 203 -14.04 -7.62 19.60
CA GLN A 203 -13.24 -7.57 20.83
C GLN A 203 -13.12 -8.95 21.50
N ASN A 204 -14.24 -9.67 21.60
CA ASN A 204 -14.28 -11.01 22.18
C ASN A 204 -13.51 -12.02 21.32
N ALA A 205 -13.68 -11.97 19.99
CA ALA A 205 -12.99 -12.85 19.06
C ALA A 205 -11.47 -12.66 19.09
N VAL A 206 -11.00 -11.41 19.04
CA VAL A 206 -9.56 -11.09 19.12
C VAL A 206 -8.98 -11.54 20.46
N SER A 207 -9.69 -11.31 21.57
CA SER A 207 -9.24 -11.76 22.90
C SER A 207 -9.16 -13.28 23.01
N SER A 208 -10.14 -14.00 22.45
CA SER A 208 -10.15 -15.46 22.37
C SER A 208 -8.98 -15.99 21.53
N ALA A 209 -8.80 -15.44 20.33
CA ALA A 209 -7.70 -15.82 19.45
C ALA A 209 -6.35 -15.57 20.11
N ARG A 210 -6.13 -14.39 20.72
CA ARG A 210 -4.88 -14.05 21.41
C ARG A 210 -4.56 -15.04 22.53
N SER A 211 -5.57 -15.45 23.30
CA SER A 211 -5.40 -16.45 24.38
C SER A 211 -4.99 -17.82 23.84
N GLN A 212 -5.63 -18.27 22.76
CA GLN A 212 -5.34 -19.57 22.15
C GLN A 212 -3.98 -19.58 21.43
N LEU A 213 -3.63 -18.49 20.75
CA LEU A 213 -2.34 -18.30 20.11
C LEU A 213 -1.19 -18.30 21.13
N ALA A 214 -1.37 -17.64 22.28
CA ALA A 214 -0.40 -17.72 23.36
C ALA A 214 -0.22 -19.15 23.88
N GLY A 215 -1.29 -19.97 23.88
CA GLY A 215 -1.25 -21.38 24.26
C GLY A 215 -0.38 -22.26 23.34
N ILE A 216 -0.20 -21.87 22.08
CA ILE A 216 0.70 -22.54 21.12
C ILE A 216 2.08 -21.86 21.03
N GLY A 217 2.36 -20.88 21.89
CA GLY A 217 3.64 -20.16 21.95
C GLY A 217 3.77 -18.94 21.03
N TYR A 218 2.68 -18.51 20.37
CA TYR A 218 2.70 -17.28 19.58
C TYR A 218 2.44 -16.05 20.46
N HIS A 219 3.40 -15.13 20.48
CA HIS A 219 3.31 -13.86 21.23
C HIS A 219 3.48 -12.62 20.34
N GLY A 220 3.40 -12.80 19.02
CA GLY A 220 3.46 -11.69 18.06
C GLY A 220 2.15 -10.89 17.98
N PRO A 221 2.10 -9.90 17.08
CA PRO A 221 0.95 -9.01 16.94
C PRO A 221 -0.34 -9.73 16.53
N VAL A 222 -1.44 -9.44 17.24
CA VAL A 222 -2.79 -9.86 16.90
C VAL A 222 -3.64 -8.62 16.64
N VAL A 223 -4.29 -8.58 15.48
CA VAL A 223 -5.11 -7.45 15.02
C VAL A 223 -6.46 -7.93 14.52
N THR A 224 -7.39 -7.00 14.34
CA THR A 224 -8.57 -7.17 13.48
C THR A 224 -8.46 -6.22 12.30
N VAL A 225 -9.01 -6.60 11.14
CA VAL A 225 -9.04 -5.79 9.93
C VAL A 225 -10.47 -5.43 9.60
N ASP A 226 -10.71 -4.14 9.37
CA ASP A 226 -11.98 -3.63 8.86
C ASP A 226 -11.73 -2.47 7.90
N THR A 227 -12.77 -1.94 7.24
CA THR A 227 -12.58 -0.75 6.41
C THR A 227 -12.23 0.44 7.29
N LEU A 228 -11.36 1.33 6.80
CA LEU A 228 -10.99 2.55 7.52
C LEU A 228 -12.24 3.36 7.89
N VAL A 229 -13.22 3.41 7.00
CA VAL A 229 -14.51 4.10 7.23
C VAL A 229 -15.29 3.46 8.37
N ALA A 230 -15.37 2.13 8.45
CA ALA A 230 -16.05 1.44 9.54
C ALA A 230 -15.34 1.68 10.89
N VAL A 231 -14.01 1.68 10.92
CA VAL A 231 -13.24 2.02 12.14
C VAL A 231 -13.46 3.49 12.54
N MET A 232 -13.49 4.42 11.59
CA MET A 232 -13.81 5.83 11.85
C MET A 232 -15.22 6.01 12.44
N ALA A 233 -16.19 5.22 11.98
CA ALA A 233 -17.55 5.20 12.51
C ALA A 233 -17.65 4.53 13.88
N ASN A 234 -16.74 3.61 14.19
CA ASN A 234 -16.71 2.80 15.41
C ASN A 234 -15.34 2.90 16.11
N PRO A 235 -14.96 4.06 16.68
CA PRO A 235 -13.60 4.31 17.18
C PRO A 235 -13.15 3.39 18.32
N GLN A 236 -14.08 2.68 18.98
CA GLN A 236 -13.75 1.61 19.94
C GLN A 236 -12.94 0.45 19.31
N MET A 237 -13.00 0.30 17.98
CA MET A 237 -12.16 -0.64 17.23
C MET A 237 -10.66 -0.32 17.33
N CYS A 238 -10.29 0.94 17.59
CA CYS A 238 -8.89 1.37 17.67
C CYS A 238 -8.13 0.72 18.85
N ASP A 239 -8.85 0.26 19.87
CA ASP A 239 -8.27 -0.32 21.08
C ASP A 239 -8.06 -1.83 20.99
N VAL A 240 -8.65 -2.49 19.99
CA VAL A 240 -8.68 -3.96 19.87
C VAL A 240 -7.35 -4.54 19.41
N SER A 241 -6.71 -3.86 18.46
CA SER A 241 -5.54 -4.37 17.74
C SER A 241 -4.22 -3.84 18.33
N ASP A 242 -3.14 -4.61 18.18
CA ASP A 242 -1.77 -4.17 18.55
C ASP A 242 -1.28 -2.98 17.70
N PHE A 243 -1.67 -2.94 16.43
CA PHE A 243 -1.53 -1.79 15.53
C PHE A 243 -2.83 -1.62 14.74
N LEU A 244 -3.07 -0.44 14.16
CA LEU A 244 -4.28 -0.19 13.39
C LEU A 244 -4.13 -0.83 12.00
N ALA A 245 -4.85 -1.92 11.77
CA ALA A 245 -4.87 -2.65 10.50
C ALA A 245 -6.20 -2.36 9.79
N VAL A 246 -6.16 -1.67 8.66
CA VAL A 246 -7.38 -1.20 7.97
C VAL A 246 -7.30 -1.35 6.46
N ASN A 247 -8.44 -1.65 5.84
CA ASN A 247 -8.59 -1.64 4.39
C ASN A 247 -9.03 -0.24 3.93
N SER A 248 -8.40 0.29 2.87
CA SER A 248 -8.74 1.60 2.34
C SER A 248 -8.38 1.70 0.86
N HIS A 249 -9.39 1.81 0.00
CA HIS A 249 -9.21 1.92 -1.44
C HIS A 249 -9.70 3.29 -1.93
N PRO A 250 -8.85 4.11 -2.57
CA PRO A 250 -9.24 5.38 -3.14
C PRO A 250 -10.41 5.30 -4.13
N TYR A 251 -10.51 4.18 -4.86
CA TYR A 251 -11.61 3.92 -5.79
C TYR A 251 -13.00 4.06 -5.13
N TRP A 252 -13.17 3.60 -3.89
CA TRP A 252 -14.47 3.62 -3.19
C TRP A 252 -14.90 5.00 -2.68
N ASP A 253 -13.99 5.97 -2.58
CA ASP A 253 -14.32 7.37 -2.26
C ASP A 253 -15.13 8.05 -3.38
N GLY A 254 -14.88 7.64 -4.62
CA GLY A 254 -15.59 8.11 -5.81
C GLY A 254 -15.13 9.47 -6.34
N ASN A 255 -14.21 10.17 -5.65
CA ASN A 255 -13.72 11.49 -6.07
C ASN A 255 -12.19 11.61 -6.10
N VAL A 256 -11.46 10.49 -6.01
CA VAL A 256 -10.00 10.49 -6.02
C VAL A 256 -9.48 10.29 -7.44
N ASP A 257 -8.64 11.21 -7.91
CA ASP A 257 -7.86 10.98 -9.13
C ASP A 257 -6.78 9.90 -8.86
N ALA A 258 -6.53 9.03 -9.84
CA ALA A 258 -5.54 7.96 -9.69
C ALA A 258 -4.15 8.49 -9.28
N SER A 259 -3.73 9.66 -9.79
CA SER A 259 -2.45 10.27 -9.40
C SER A 259 -2.40 10.73 -7.94
N ASN A 260 -3.54 10.83 -7.27
CA ASN A 260 -3.67 11.30 -5.89
C ASN A 260 -3.96 10.17 -4.87
N CYS A 261 -3.89 8.90 -5.28
CA CYS A 261 -4.15 7.76 -4.38
C CYS A 261 -3.29 7.78 -3.11
N GLY A 262 -1.97 7.99 -3.24
CA GLY A 262 -1.05 8.02 -2.11
C GLY A 262 -1.32 9.16 -1.13
N PRO A 263 -1.31 10.43 -1.57
CA PRO A 263 -1.61 11.56 -0.69
C PRO A 263 -3.00 11.47 -0.04
N TRP A 264 -4.00 10.94 -0.75
CA TRP A 264 -5.32 10.70 -0.17
C TRP A 264 -5.27 9.67 0.97
N LEU A 265 -4.60 8.52 0.79
CA LEU A 265 -4.43 7.52 1.85
C LEU A 265 -3.67 8.08 3.05
N GLN A 266 -2.61 8.86 2.82
CA GLN A 266 -1.87 9.52 3.90
C GLN A 266 -2.78 10.42 4.73
N GLN A 267 -3.69 11.16 4.09
CA GLN A 267 -4.69 11.95 4.79
C GLN A 267 -5.69 11.08 5.57
N GLN A 268 -6.13 9.94 5.01
CA GLN A 268 -7.02 9.02 5.73
C GLN A 268 -6.36 8.42 6.97
N ILE A 269 -5.07 8.07 6.90
CA ILE A 269 -4.27 7.63 8.05
C ILE A 269 -4.25 8.69 9.13
N ALA A 270 -3.94 9.95 8.77
CA ALA A 270 -3.92 11.06 9.73
C ALA A 270 -5.30 11.29 10.39
N ASN A 271 -6.38 11.20 9.62
CA ASN A 271 -7.75 11.29 10.12
C ASN A 271 -8.05 10.15 11.12
N LEU A 272 -7.66 8.92 10.78
CA LEU A 272 -7.83 7.75 11.63
C LEU A 272 -7.08 7.89 12.95
N GLN A 273 -5.79 8.24 12.91
CA GLN A 273 -4.99 8.45 14.12
C GLN A 273 -5.58 9.54 15.01
N SER A 274 -6.02 10.65 14.41
CA SER A 274 -6.71 11.73 15.14
C SER A 274 -8.02 11.24 15.78
N LYS A 275 -8.79 10.41 15.09
CA LYS A 275 -10.07 9.87 15.58
C LYS A 275 -9.88 8.86 16.71
N CYS A 276 -8.87 8.01 16.59
CA CYS A 276 -8.51 7.02 17.60
C CYS A 276 -7.87 7.67 18.84
N GLY A 277 -7.40 8.91 18.77
CA GLY A 277 -6.62 9.53 19.85
C GLY A 277 -5.34 8.76 20.17
N SER A 278 -4.81 8.04 19.18
CA SER A 278 -3.75 7.04 19.36
C SER A 278 -2.60 7.29 18.39
N GLN A 279 -1.38 7.03 18.87
CA GLN A 279 -0.16 7.02 18.06
C GLN A 279 0.22 5.60 17.62
N LYS A 280 -0.71 4.63 17.71
CA LYS A 280 -0.49 3.28 17.19
C LYS A 280 -0.08 3.36 15.71
N PRO A 281 0.90 2.56 15.27
CA PRO A 281 1.22 2.42 13.86
C PRO A 281 -0.03 2.04 13.06
N VAL A 282 -0.13 2.54 11.82
CA VAL A 282 -1.19 2.18 10.88
C VAL A 282 -0.58 1.37 9.74
N LEU A 283 -1.21 0.26 9.40
CA LEU A 283 -0.95 -0.50 8.20
C LEU A 283 -2.23 -0.52 7.37
N ILE A 284 -2.16 -0.01 6.14
CA ILE A 284 -3.22 -0.21 5.17
C ILE A 284 -3.07 -1.64 4.64
N THR A 285 -3.93 -2.54 5.08
CA THR A 285 -3.80 -3.98 4.82
C THR A 285 -4.38 -4.40 3.48
N GLU A 286 -5.17 -3.55 2.85
CA GLU A 286 -5.59 -3.62 1.46
C GLU A 286 -5.72 -2.21 0.89
N THR A 287 -5.09 -1.97 -0.25
CA THR A 287 -5.34 -0.82 -1.09
C THR A 287 -4.98 -1.11 -2.54
N GLY A 288 -5.63 -0.45 -3.48
CA GLY A 288 -5.38 -0.67 -4.90
C GLY A 288 -6.38 0.08 -5.75
N TRP A 289 -6.47 -0.31 -7.02
CA TRP A 289 -7.41 0.24 -7.98
C TRP A 289 -7.78 -0.82 -9.02
N PRO A 290 -9.06 -0.95 -9.41
CA PRO A 290 -9.49 -1.99 -10.33
C PRO A 290 -9.10 -1.65 -11.78
N THR A 291 -8.77 -2.67 -12.55
CA THR A 291 -8.41 -2.53 -13.98
C THR A 291 -9.62 -2.56 -14.91
N ARG A 292 -10.76 -3.08 -14.44
CA ARG A 292 -12.03 -3.21 -15.17
C ARG A 292 -13.22 -3.11 -14.21
N GLY A 293 -14.39 -2.88 -14.76
CA GLY A 293 -15.65 -2.73 -14.03
C GLY A 293 -16.27 -1.37 -14.32
N ASP A 294 -17.24 -0.99 -13.51
CA ASP A 294 -17.96 0.28 -13.62
C ASP A 294 -17.21 1.42 -12.92
N ALA A 295 -17.50 2.65 -13.31
CA ALA A 295 -16.99 3.82 -12.60
C ALA A 295 -17.68 4.00 -11.24
N ASN A 296 -16.93 4.47 -10.25
CA ASN A 296 -17.50 5.02 -9.02
C ASN A 296 -17.24 6.53 -8.99
N GLY A 297 -18.25 7.34 -9.28
CA GLY A 297 -18.08 8.78 -9.46
C GLY A 297 -17.04 9.09 -10.56
N ASN A 298 -15.95 9.77 -10.17
CA ASN A 298 -14.83 10.11 -11.06
C ASN A 298 -13.76 9.00 -11.14
N CYS A 299 -13.85 7.97 -10.29
CA CYS A 299 -12.88 6.88 -10.26
C CYS A 299 -13.17 5.88 -11.40
N GLN A 300 -12.38 5.95 -12.47
CA GLN A 300 -12.50 5.08 -13.64
C GLN A 300 -11.56 3.86 -13.54
N PRO A 301 -12.07 2.61 -13.58
CA PRO A 301 -11.23 1.42 -13.69
C PRO A 301 -10.46 1.38 -15.02
N SER A 302 -9.14 1.20 -14.97
CA SER A 302 -8.31 0.92 -16.16
C SER A 302 -6.92 0.45 -15.73
N GLN A 303 -6.19 -0.23 -16.61
CA GLN A 303 -4.79 -0.59 -16.36
C GLN A 303 -3.93 0.66 -16.06
N ALA A 304 -4.06 1.72 -16.87
CA ALA A 304 -3.28 2.94 -16.70
C ALA A 304 -3.57 3.65 -15.36
N ASN A 305 -4.84 3.68 -14.93
CA ASN A 305 -5.21 4.25 -13.64
C ASN A 305 -4.73 3.38 -12.48
N MET A 306 -4.72 2.05 -12.64
CA MET A 306 -4.19 1.14 -11.62
C MET A 306 -2.68 1.34 -11.41
N GLU A 307 -1.91 1.39 -12.49
CA GLU A 307 -0.46 1.67 -12.42
C GLU A 307 -0.18 3.06 -11.83
N THR A 308 -0.93 4.08 -12.26
CA THR A 308 -0.81 5.46 -11.74
C THR A 308 -1.13 5.53 -10.25
N CYS A 309 -2.20 4.86 -9.83
CA CYS A 309 -2.61 4.80 -8.42
C CYS A 309 -1.58 4.10 -7.56
N ILE A 310 -1.11 2.93 -7.96
CA ILE A 310 -0.12 2.18 -7.19
C ILE A 310 1.22 2.95 -7.14
N ALA A 311 1.66 3.57 -8.23
CA ALA A 311 2.85 4.44 -8.20
C ALA A 311 2.71 5.63 -7.24
N SER A 312 1.52 6.25 -7.18
CA SER A 312 1.21 7.30 -6.20
C SER A 312 1.27 6.79 -4.77
N ILE A 313 0.72 5.60 -4.51
CA ILE A 313 0.73 4.93 -3.20
C ILE A 313 2.16 4.60 -2.76
N THR A 314 2.93 3.92 -3.60
CA THR A 314 4.27 3.44 -3.27
C THR A 314 5.24 4.60 -3.03
N SER A 315 5.15 5.67 -3.83
CA SER A 315 5.97 6.87 -3.65
C SER A 315 5.64 7.69 -2.40
N THR A 316 4.40 7.61 -1.88
CA THR A 316 3.96 8.41 -0.72
C THR A 316 4.04 7.64 0.59
N LEU A 317 3.59 6.38 0.61
CA LEU A 317 3.46 5.59 1.84
C LEU A 317 3.65 4.07 1.62
N GLY A 318 4.40 3.65 0.60
CA GLY A 318 4.55 2.24 0.25
C GLY A 318 4.89 1.32 1.44
N SER A 319 5.79 1.75 2.33
CA SER A 319 6.19 1.00 3.52
C SER A 319 5.08 0.79 4.56
N GLN A 320 3.90 1.40 4.37
CA GLN A 320 2.71 1.28 5.23
C GLN A 320 1.51 0.67 4.50
N THR A 321 1.72 0.09 3.32
CA THR A 321 0.62 -0.44 2.49
C THR A 321 0.88 -1.85 2.01
N LEU A 322 -0.16 -2.68 2.07
CA LEU A 322 -0.24 -3.94 1.35
C LEU A 322 -1.13 -3.74 0.12
N LEU A 323 -0.59 -4.02 -1.06
CA LEU A 323 -1.35 -3.91 -2.30
C LEU A 323 -2.41 -5.01 -2.38
N PHE A 324 -3.59 -4.65 -2.88
CA PHE A 324 -4.68 -5.57 -3.16
C PHE A 324 -4.90 -5.62 -4.67
N THR A 325 -4.65 -6.77 -5.33
CA THR A 325 -4.18 -8.08 -4.84
C THR A 325 -3.15 -8.66 -5.83
N THR A 326 -2.54 -9.82 -5.56
CA THR A 326 -1.51 -10.40 -6.46
C THR A 326 -2.05 -10.60 -7.89
N TYR A 327 -3.13 -11.36 -8.05
CA TYR A 327 -3.76 -11.65 -9.35
C TYR A 327 -5.26 -11.41 -9.29
N ASN A 328 -5.90 -11.34 -10.45
CA ASN A 328 -7.35 -11.23 -10.56
C ASN A 328 -8.06 -12.44 -9.92
N ASP A 329 -8.93 -12.14 -8.95
CA ASP A 329 -9.70 -13.12 -8.19
C ASP A 329 -11.02 -13.46 -8.88
N TYR A 330 -10.95 -14.18 -10.01
CA TYR A 330 -12.12 -14.52 -10.83
C TYR A 330 -13.15 -15.43 -10.14
N TRP A 331 -12.77 -16.08 -9.04
CA TRP A 331 -13.67 -16.91 -8.22
C TRP A 331 -14.64 -16.07 -7.38
N LYS A 332 -14.37 -14.77 -7.19
CA LYS A 332 -15.24 -13.85 -6.44
C LYS A 332 -16.49 -13.51 -7.25
N SER A 333 -17.57 -13.16 -6.56
CA SER A 333 -18.68 -12.42 -7.17
C SER A 333 -18.17 -11.09 -7.73
N PRO A 334 -18.63 -10.62 -8.91
CA PRO A 334 -18.18 -9.35 -9.50
C PRO A 334 -18.50 -8.11 -8.66
N GLY A 335 -19.41 -8.22 -7.69
CA GLY A 335 -19.84 -7.11 -6.85
C GLY A 335 -20.73 -6.11 -7.58
N ALA A 336 -21.20 -5.08 -6.86
CA ALA A 336 -22.19 -4.14 -7.40
C ALA A 336 -21.64 -3.26 -8.54
N GLN A 337 -20.33 -3.00 -8.56
CA GLN A 337 -19.63 -2.20 -9.58
C GLN A 337 -18.86 -3.06 -10.58
N ASN A 338 -19.03 -4.39 -10.57
CA ASN A 338 -18.33 -5.30 -11.48
C ASN A 338 -16.79 -5.24 -11.41
N VAL A 339 -16.23 -4.77 -10.29
CA VAL A 339 -14.78 -4.57 -10.10
C VAL A 339 -14.09 -5.70 -9.36
N GLU A 340 -14.82 -6.49 -8.55
CA GLU A 340 -14.24 -7.38 -7.53
C GLU A 340 -13.31 -8.48 -8.07
N GLN A 341 -13.44 -8.81 -9.36
CA GLN A 341 -12.62 -9.80 -10.06
C GLN A 341 -11.37 -9.20 -10.75
N ASN A 342 -11.15 -7.88 -10.67
CA ASN A 342 -10.22 -7.15 -11.55
C ASN A 342 -9.20 -6.26 -10.80
N TRP A 343 -8.81 -6.64 -9.59
CA TRP A 343 -7.86 -5.89 -8.73
C TRP A 343 -6.40 -6.39 -8.80
N GLY A 344 -6.10 -7.40 -9.63
CA GLY A 344 -4.76 -8.00 -9.68
C GLY A 344 -3.68 -7.04 -10.17
N VAL A 345 -2.67 -6.79 -9.34
CA VAL A 345 -1.47 -6.01 -9.69
C VAL A 345 -0.73 -6.65 -10.86
N PHE A 346 -0.67 -7.98 -10.88
CA PHE A 346 -0.07 -8.78 -11.96
C PHE A 346 -1.12 -9.24 -13.00
N GLY A 347 -2.37 -8.78 -12.87
CA GLY A 347 -3.44 -9.09 -13.82
C GLY A 347 -3.91 -10.54 -13.77
N ASP A 348 -4.02 -11.18 -14.93
CA ASP A 348 -4.54 -12.54 -15.07
C ASP A 348 -3.53 -13.58 -14.54
N PRO A 349 -3.93 -14.51 -13.65
CA PRO A 349 -3.03 -15.56 -13.15
C PRO A 349 -2.58 -16.57 -14.21
N ALA A 350 -3.15 -16.55 -15.42
CA ALA A 350 -2.74 -17.42 -16.52
C ALA A 350 -1.62 -16.85 -17.41
N ASN A 351 -1.19 -15.60 -17.17
CA ASN A 351 -0.21 -14.90 -18.00
C ASN A 351 1.23 -15.09 -17.53
#